data_AF-A0A656K3N2-F1
#
_entry.id   AF-A0A656K3N2-F1
#
_cell.length_a   1.000
_cell.length_b   1.000
_cell.length_c   1.000
_cell.angle_alpha   90.00
_cell.angle_beta   90.00
_cell.angle_gamma   90.00
#
_symmetry.space_group_name_H-M   'P 1'
#
loop_
_entity.id
_entity.type
_entity.pdbx_description
1 polymer ?
#
loop_
_entity_poly.entity_id
_entity_poly.type
_entity_poly.pdbx_seq_one_letter_code
_entity_poly.pdbx_strand_id
1 'polypeptide(L)'
;RNGDFRLLGCIPYRAELNAPRTRDVAELLGAQVLNAGDYDQRRMSRIIICARTVLNTVPLLKPGVLVVTPGDRDDIILAVSLAAINGVPLAGLLLTSDTVPDPRIMELCRGALQ
;
A
#
# COMPACT_ATOMS: atom_id res chain seq x y z
N ARG A 1 14.21 48.37 8.64
CA ARG A 1 12.73 48.21 8.59
C ARG A 1 12.41 47.03 9.50
N ASN A 2 12.06 47.32 10.76
CA ASN A 2 11.78 46.35 11.81
C ASN A 2 10.27 46.38 12.11
N GLY A 3 9.66 45.20 12.25
CA GLY A 3 8.29 45.00 12.78
C GLY A 3 7.17 45.26 11.75
N ASP A 4 6.17 44.41 11.53
CA ASP A 4 5.66 43.30 12.34
C ASP A 4 5.03 42.25 11.42
N PHE A 5 5.66 41.08 11.28
CA PHE A 5 4.94 39.92 10.77
C PHE A 5 4.04 39.39 11.90
N ARG A 6 2.78 39.82 11.91
CA ARG A 6 1.79 39.32 12.86
C ARG A 6 1.25 37.97 12.36
N LEU A 7 1.86 36.87 12.83
CA LEU A 7 1.38 35.52 12.56
C LEU A 7 -0.06 35.37 13.12
N LEU A 8 -1.04 35.29 12.23
CA LEU A 8 -2.45 35.06 12.60
C LEU A 8 -2.76 33.56 12.80
N GLY A 9 -1.98 32.69 12.16
CA GLY A 9 -2.10 31.24 12.29
C GLY A 9 -1.04 30.52 11.46
N CYS A 10 -0.61 29.35 11.93
CA CYS A 10 0.24 28.44 11.15
C CYS A 10 -0.34 27.02 11.21
N ILE A 11 -0.15 26.26 10.14
CA ILE A 11 -0.36 24.82 10.17
C ILE A 11 1.03 24.21 10.37
N PRO A 12 1.30 23.56 11.52
CA PRO A 12 2.57 22.90 11.72
C PRO A 12 2.71 21.76 10.70
N TYR A 13 3.90 21.61 10.13
CA TYR A 13 4.17 20.49 9.23
C TYR A 13 3.94 19.17 9.99
N ARG A 14 3.09 18.32 9.43
CA ARG A 14 2.83 16.95 9.91
C ARG A 14 2.89 16.00 8.72
N ALA A 15 3.89 15.12 8.71
CA ALA A 15 4.09 14.18 7.60
C ALA A 15 2.86 13.30 7.35
N GLU A 16 2.13 12.94 8.41
CA GLU A 16 0.89 12.13 8.35
C GLU A 16 -0.22 12.75 7.49
N LEU A 17 -0.27 14.08 7.40
CA LEU A 17 -1.28 14.77 6.61
C LEU A 17 -1.09 14.54 5.11
N ASN A 18 0.14 14.24 4.68
CA ASN A 18 0.49 13.95 3.29
C ASN A 18 0.32 12.48 2.91
N ALA A 19 0.01 11.59 3.85
CA ALA A 19 -0.20 10.18 3.55
C ALA A 19 -1.51 10.00 2.76
N PRO A 20 -1.50 9.66 1.46
CA PRO A 20 -2.73 9.44 0.71
C PRO A 20 -3.44 8.19 1.22
N ARG A 21 -4.72 8.06 0.92
CA ARG A 21 -5.43 6.79 1.08
C ARG A 21 -5.08 5.85 -0.07
N THR A 22 -5.21 4.55 0.15
CA THR A 22 -5.03 3.57 -0.92
C THR A 22 -6.00 3.82 -2.08
N ARG A 23 -7.24 4.24 -1.79
CA ARG A 23 -8.19 4.69 -2.81
C ARG A 23 -7.68 5.85 -3.66
N ASP A 24 -7.08 6.87 -3.05
CA ASP A 24 -6.58 8.04 -3.78
C ASP A 24 -5.53 7.62 -4.82
N VAL A 25 -4.70 6.62 -4.49
CA VAL A 25 -3.71 6.03 -5.41
C VAL A 25 -4.39 5.23 -6.52
N ALA A 26 -5.39 4.41 -6.19
CA ALA A 26 -6.13 3.61 -7.18
C ALA A 26 -6.86 4.50 -8.21
N GLU A 27 -7.53 5.56 -7.75
CA GLU A 27 -8.21 6.53 -8.62
C GLU A 27 -7.22 7.29 -9.51
N LEU A 28 -6.10 7.76 -8.95
CA LEU A 28 -5.07 8.48 -9.70
C LEU A 28 -4.47 7.62 -10.83
N LEU A 29 -4.28 6.33 -10.57
CA LEU A 29 -3.70 5.39 -11.54
C LEU A 29 -4.74 4.79 -12.50
N GLY A 30 -6.04 5.01 -12.27
CA GLY A 30 -7.11 4.29 -12.98
C GLY A 30 -7.04 2.78 -12.76
N ALA A 31 -6.56 2.34 -11.59
CA ALA A 31 -6.33 0.93 -11.31
C ALA A 31 -7.64 0.15 -11.14
N GLN A 32 -7.68 -1.08 -11.64
CA GLN A 32 -8.78 -1.99 -11.36
C GLN A 32 -8.73 -2.45 -9.90
N VAL A 33 -9.82 -2.24 -9.18
CA VAL A 33 -9.97 -2.73 -7.80
C VAL A 33 -10.41 -4.19 -7.83
N LEU A 34 -9.49 -5.10 -7.49
CA LEU A 34 -9.80 -6.54 -7.34
C LEU A 34 -10.49 -6.84 -6.00
N ASN A 35 -10.02 -6.20 -4.91
CA ASN A 35 -10.72 -6.11 -3.64
C ASN A 35 -10.47 -4.72 -3.02
N ALA A 36 -11.55 -4.08 -2.58
CA ALA A 36 -11.53 -2.79 -1.92
C ALA A 36 -11.00 -2.87 -0.46
N GLY A 37 -11.35 -3.92 0.30
CA GLY A 37 -11.09 -3.96 1.75
C GLY A 37 -11.40 -2.62 2.43
N ASP A 38 -10.48 -2.13 3.25
CA ASP A 38 -10.57 -0.80 3.90
C ASP A 38 -9.81 0.31 3.13
N TYR A 39 -9.64 0.20 1.81
CA TYR A 39 -8.85 1.16 1.02
C TYR A 39 -9.31 2.63 1.12
N ASP A 40 -10.57 2.89 1.51
CA ASP A 40 -11.14 4.22 1.79
C ASP A 40 -10.58 4.84 3.08
N GLN A 41 -10.03 4.03 3.98
CA GLN A 41 -9.56 4.47 5.30
C GLN A 41 -8.04 4.28 5.46
N ARG A 42 -7.46 3.24 4.85
CA ARG A 42 -6.03 2.92 4.98
C ARG A 42 -5.17 4.05 4.42
N ARG A 43 -4.29 4.55 5.28
CA ARG A 43 -3.31 5.60 4.94
C ARG A 43 -2.00 4.95 4.52
N MET A 44 -1.51 5.35 3.36
CA MET A 44 -0.24 4.91 2.80
C MET A 44 0.88 5.82 3.29
N SER A 45 1.83 5.26 4.03
CA SER A 45 3.02 5.98 4.49
C SER A 45 4.24 5.72 3.60
N ARG A 46 4.27 4.57 2.91
CA ARG A 46 5.41 4.17 2.08
C ARG A 46 4.97 3.25 0.95
N ILE A 47 5.68 3.34 -0.17
CA ILE A 47 5.54 2.42 -1.31
C ILE A 47 6.80 1.55 -1.37
N ILE A 48 6.64 0.26 -1.61
CA ILE A 48 7.75 -0.62 -1.97
C ILE A 48 7.47 -1.22 -3.35
N ILE A 49 8.45 -1.14 -4.24
CA ILE A 49 8.39 -1.76 -5.58
C ILE A 49 9.24 -3.02 -5.53
N CYS A 50 8.59 -4.17 -5.69
CA CYS A 50 9.18 -5.50 -5.53
C CYS A 50 9.94 -5.92 -6.79
N ALA A 51 11.14 -5.38 -6.98
CA ALA A 51 12.09 -5.82 -8.01
C ALA A 51 13.08 -6.89 -7.53
N ARG A 52 13.06 -7.22 -6.22
CA ARG A 52 14.00 -8.14 -5.57
C ARG A 52 13.30 -9.42 -5.10
N THR A 53 14.10 -10.36 -4.58
CA THR A 53 13.63 -11.61 -3.99
C THR A 53 12.71 -11.36 -2.79
N VAL A 54 11.82 -12.32 -2.50
CA VAL A 54 10.89 -12.24 -1.34
C VAL A 54 11.62 -12.06 -0.01
N LEU A 55 12.77 -12.73 0.20
CA LEU A 55 13.59 -12.60 1.41
C LEU A 55 13.99 -11.16 1.72
N ASN A 56 14.28 -10.36 0.70
CA ASN A 56 14.62 -8.95 0.86
C ASN A 56 13.40 -8.05 1.10
N THR A 57 12.21 -8.54 0.78
CA THR A 57 10.95 -7.79 0.84
C THR A 57 10.27 -7.98 2.19
N VAL A 58 10.33 -9.17 2.79
CA VAL A 58 9.67 -9.50 4.07
C VAL A 58 9.96 -8.48 5.18
N PRO A 59 11.21 -8.03 5.43
CA PRO A 59 11.49 -7.01 6.46
C PRO A 59 10.86 -5.64 6.19
N LEU A 60 10.40 -5.40 4.95
CA LEU A 60 9.80 -4.14 4.52
C LEU A 60 8.27 -4.16 4.65
N LEU A 61 7.65 -5.32 4.87
CA LEU A 61 6.21 -5.47 5.10
C LEU A 61 5.87 -4.92 6.49
N LYS A 62 5.46 -3.65 6.52
CA LYS A 62 5.22 -2.87 7.73
C LYS A 62 3.89 -2.12 7.62
N PRO A 63 3.31 -1.67 8.75
CA PRO A 63 2.12 -0.83 8.75
C PRO A 63 2.17 0.32 7.72
N GLY A 64 1.10 0.50 6.96
CA GLY A 64 0.96 1.60 5.99
C GLY A 64 1.79 1.45 4.70
N VAL A 65 2.42 0.29 4.48
CA VAL A 65 3.14 0.02 3.23
C VAL A 65 2.18 -0.44 2.13
N LEU A 66 2.22 0.24 0.99
CA LEU A 66 1.65 -0.25 -0.27
C LEU A 66 2.73 -1.06 -0.99
N VAL A 67 2.45 -2.34 -1.22
CA VAL A 67 3.35 -3.25 -1.93
C VAL A 67 2.99 -3.24 -3.40
N VAL A 68 3.95 -2.95 -4.27
CA VAL A 68 3.78 -2.90 -5.73
C VAL A 68 4.60 -4.02 -6.35
N THR A 69 3.98 -4.92 -7.10
CA THR A 69 4.67 -6.08 -7.70
C THR A 69 4.00 -6.50 -9.01
N PRO A 70 4.72 -7.13 -9.95
CA PRO A 70 4.09 -7.81 -11.08
C PRO A 70 3.11 -8.89 -10.62
N GLY A 71 2.03 -9.12 -11.36
CA GLY A 71 0.99 -10.10 -11.01
C GLY A 71 1.41 -11.58 -11.11
N ASP A 72 2.54 -11.88 -11.76
CA ASP A 72 3.16 -13.21 -11.83
C ASP A 72 4.13 -13.52 -10.67
N ARG A 73 4.27 -12.60 -9.71
CA ARG A 73 5.12 -12.79 -8.52
C ARG A 73 4.37 -13.44 -7.37
N ASP A 74 4.04 -14.72 -7.56
CA ASP A 74 3.32 -15.53 -6.58
C ASP A 74 3.99 -15.53 -5.19
N ASP A 75 5.33 -15.54 -5.13
CA ASP A 75 6.11 -15.49 -3.89
C ASP A 75 5.83 -14.21 -3.08
N ILE A 76 5.73 -13.07 -3.75
CA ILE A 76 5.41 -11.78 -3.11
C ILE A 76 3.95 -11.75 -2.68
N ILE A 77 3.03 -12.20 -3.54
CA ILE A 77 1.59 -12.22 -3.24
C ILE A 77 1.33 -13.08 -1.99
N LEU A 78 1.96 -14.25 -1.90
CA LEU A 78 1.87 -15.14 -0.74
C LEU A 78 2.47 -14.49 0.53
N ALA A 79 3.65 -13.89 0.42
CA ALA A 79 4.30 -13.25 1.58
C ALA A 79 3.49 -12.05 2.11
N VAL A 80 2.95 -11.23 1.21
CA VAL A 80 2.07 -10.10 1.55
C VAL A 80 0.79 -10.60 2.22
N SER A 81 0.19 -11.64 1.66
CA SER A 81 -1.03 -12.24 2.21
C SER A 81 -0.80 -12.80 3.61
N LEU A 82 0.32 -13.52 3.82
CA LEU A 82 0.68 -14.03 5.13
C LEU A 82 0.94 -12.91 6.14
N ALA A 83 1.60 -11.82 5.74
CA ALA A 83 1.81 -10.65 6.59
C ALA A 83 0.48 -10.01 7.00
N ALA A 84 -0.47 -9.87 6.07
CA ALA A 84 -1.80 -9.33 6.35
C ALA A 84 -2.60 -10.24 7.31
N ILE A 85 -2.59 -11.56 7.08
CA ILE A 85 -3.23 -12.55 7.98
C ILE A 85 -2.63 -12.49 9.38
N ASN A 86 -1.31 -12.29 9.49
CA ASN A 86 -0.62 -12.10 10.77
C ASN A 86 -0.87 -10.72 11.41
N GLY A 87 -1.79 -9.92 10.87
CA GLY A 87 -2.23 -8.66 11.45
C GLY A 87 -1.35 -7.46 11.11
N VAL A 88 -0.45 -7.55 10.12
CA VAL A 88 0.28 -6.38 9.64
C VAL A 88 -0.68 -5.50 8.82
N PRO A 89 -1.00 -4.28 9.26
CA PRO A 89 -1.95 -3.40 8.56
C PRO A 89 -1.28 -2.73 7.36
N LEU A 90 -1.01 -3.51 6.32
CA LEU A 90 -0.50 -3.04 5.04
C LEU A 90 -1.51 -2.08 4.40
N ALA A 91 -1.03 -1.05 3.72
CA ALA A 91 -1.91 -0.12 3.00
C ALA A 91 -2.57 -0.80 1.80
N GLY A 92 -1.89 -1.77 1.16
CA GLY A 92 -2.47 -2.60 0.11
C GLY A 92 -1.44 -3.38 -0.68
N LEU A 93 -1.94 -4.11 -1.68
CA LEU A 93 -1.17 -4.79 -2.71
C LEU A 93 -1.62 -4.26 -4.08
N LEU A 94 -0.71 -3.62 -4.80
CA LEU A 94 -0.91 -3.15 -6.16
C LEU A 94 -0.18 -4.08 -7.12
N LEU A 95 -0.95 -4.70 -8.01
CA LEU A 95 -0.41 -5.54 -9.06
C LEU A 95 -0.12 -4.70 -10.29
N THR A 96 1.04 -4.93 -10.88
CA THR A 96 1.50 -4.27 -12.11
C THR A 96 1.58 -5.28 -13.23
N SER A 97 1.62 -4.77 -14.46
CA SER A 97 1.41 -5.53 -15.69
C SER A 97 -0.04 -6.04 -15.78
N ASP A 98 -0.56 -6.23 -16.99
CA ASP A 98 -1.92 -6.76 -17.20
C ASP A 98 -2.04 -8.26 -16.86
N THR A 99 -1.07 -8.79 -16.10
CA THR A 99 -1.02 -10.17 -15.65
C THR A 99 -1.83 -10.30 -14.37
N VAL A 100 -2.94 -11.04 -14.44
CA VAL A 100 -3.73 -11.39 -13.26
C VAL A 100 -3.08 -12.61 -12.58
N PRO A 101 -2.96 -12.65 -11.24
CA PRO A 101 -2.41 -13.80 -10.54
C PRO A 101 -3.21 -15.07 -10.81
N ASP A 102 -2.55 -16.23 -10.72
CA ASP A 102 -3.20 -17.52 -10.90
C ASP A 102 -4.39 -17.65 -9.92
N PRO A 103 -5.58 -18.06 -10.38
CA PRO A 103 -6.76 -18.19 -9.53
C PRO A 103 -6.54 -19.08 -8.29
N ARG A 104 -5.65 -20.08 -8.37
CA ARG A 104 -5.30 -20.95 -7.23
C ARG A 104 -4.53 -20.19 -6.15
N ILE A 105 -3.67 -19.25 -6.54
CA ILE A 105 -2.96 -18.36 -5.61
C ILE A 105 -3.96 -17.38 -4.99
N MET A 106 -4.85 -16.80 -5.80
CA MET A 106 -5.91 -15.92 -5.29
C MET A 106 -6.81 -16.64 -4.29
N GLU A 107 -7.17 -17.90 -4.55
CA GLU A 107 -7.96 -18.72 -3.65
C GLU A 107 -7.24 -18.99 -2.32
N LEU A 108 -5.96 -19.38 -2.39
CA LEU A 108 -5.14 -19.62 -1.20
C LEU A 108 -4.98 -18.36 -0.34
N CYS A 109 -4.89 -17.19 -0.98
CA CYS A 109 -4.74 -15.90 -0.35
C CYS A 109 -6.06 -15.24 0.06
N ARG A 110 -7.21 -15.87 -0.21
CA ARG A 110 -8.54 -15.28 -0.04
C ARG A 110 -8.75 -14.65 1.34
N GLY A 111 -8.32 -15.30 2.42
CA GLY A 111 -8.48 -14.78 3.78
C GLY A 111 -7.67 -13.52 4.08
N ALA A 112 -6.58 -13.27 3.34
CA ALA A 112 -5.81 -12.02 3.43
C ALA A 112 -6.36 -10.91 2.53
N LEU A 113 -6.97 -11.32 1.42
CA LEU A 113 -7.40 -10.44 0.36
C LEU A 113 -8.84 -9.97 0.56
N GLN A 114 -9.58 -10.45 1.57
CA GLN A 114 -10.96 -10.08 1.90
C GLN A 114 -11.07 -8.87 2.82
#